data_AF-A0A3D1KBB7-F1
#
_entry.id   AF-A0A3D1KBB7-F1
#
_cell.length_a   1.000
_cell.length_b   1.000
_cell.length_c   1.000
_cell.angle_alpha   90.00
_cell.angle_beta   90.00
_cell.angle_gamma   90.00
#
_symmetry.space_group_name_H-M   'P 1'
#
loop_
_entity.id
_entity.type
_entity.pdbx_description
1 polymer ?
#
loop_
_entity_poly.entity_id
_entity_poly.type
_entity_poly.pdbx_seq_one_letter_code
_entity_poly.pdbx_strand_id
1 'polypeptide(L)'
;MLQAFHILNNFDIPKGSSRDGKKDEHGNILADYTTWTSASDLKSKSYYFRTYDNSQIRSVDLMKMKLDSKDIVKISMKGNEIIKPLNP
;
A
#
# COMPACT_ATOMS: atom_id res chain seq x y z
N MET A 1 -1.06 5.82 -14.38
CA MET A 1 -0.93 5.40 -12.96
C MET A 1 -2.29 5.29 -12.26
N LEU A 2 -3.07 6.36 -12.13
CA LEU A 2 -4.38 6.34 -11.44
C LEU A 2 -5.32 5.21 -11.90
N GLN A 3 -5.40 4.95 -13.21
CA GLN A 3 -6.22 3.87 -13.76
C GLN A 3 -5.81 2.47 -13.26
N ALA A 4 -4.51 2.22 -13.03
CA ALA A 4 -4.06 0.96 -12.48
C ALA A 4 -4.62 0.75 -11.05
N PHE A 5 -4.61 1.80 -10.22
CA PHE A 5 -5.22 1.75 -8.89
C PHE A 5 -6.74 1.57 -8.95
N HIS A 6 -7.43 2.21 -9.90
CA HIS A 6 -8.87 1.96 -10.09
C HIS A 6 -9.19 0.50 -10.45
N ILE A 7 -8.37 -0.13 -11.29
CA ILE A 7 -8.53 -1.56 -11.59
C ILE A 7 -8.27 -2.38 -10.33
N LEU A 8 -7.17 -2.11 -9.62
CA LEU A 8 -6.77 -2.85 -8.42
C LEU A 8 -7.77 -2.71 -7.26
N ASN A 9 -8.52 -1.60 -7.18
CA ASN A 9 -9.60 -1.44 -6.20
C ASN A 9 -10.66 -2.55 -6.30
N ASN A 10 -10.89 -3.16 -7.48
CA ASN A 10 -11.85 -4.25 -7.63
C ASN A 10 -11.41 -5.55 -6.92
N PHE A 11 -10.16 -5.63 -6.51
CA PHE A 11 -9.57 -6.77 -5.82
C PHE A 11 -9.17 -6.43 -4.38
N ASP A 12 -9.55 -5.25 -3.88
CA ASP A 12 -9.33 -4.93 -2.47
C ASP A 12 -10.23 -5.83 -1.60
N ILE A 13 -9.64 -6.38 -0.55
CA ILE A 13 -10.31 -7.20 0.46
C ILE A 13 -10.42 -6.35 1.74
N PRO A 14 -11.60 -5.80 2.07
CA PRO A 14 -11.81 -5.10 3.33
C PRO A 14 -11.63 -6.01 4.54
N LYS A 15 -11.17 -5.45 5.66
CA LYS A 15 -11.14 -6.19 6.94
C LYS A 15 -12.53 -6.74 7.25
N GLY A 16 -12.61 -8.06 7.41
CA GLY A 16 -13.84 -8.77 7.76
C GLY A 16 -14.69 -9.24 6.57
N SER A 17 -14.33 -8.92 5.32
CA SER A 17 -15.02 -9.49 4.14
C SER A 17 -14.58 -10.92 3.84
N SER A 18 -13.32 -11.26 4.17
CA SER A 18 -12.81 -12.62 4.18
C SER A 18 -12.55 -13.03 5.62
N ARG A 19 -13.23 -14.09 6.06
CA ARG A 19 -13.01 -14.71 7.38
C ARG A 19 -12.87 -16.20 7.14
N ASP A 20 -11.72 -16.75 7.51
CA ASP A 20 -11.65 -18.20 7.61
C ASP A 20 -12.43 -18.60 8.88
N GLY A 21 -13.35 -19.55 8.75
CA GLY A 21 -14.15 -20.04 9.88
C GLY A 21 -13.31 -20.77 10.95
N LYS A 22 -12.01 -20.94 10.67
CA LYS A 22 -11.03 -21.59 11.53
C LYS A 22 -10.33 -20.55 12.40
N LYS A 23 -10.36 -20.81 13.71
CA LYS A 23 -9.51 -20.11 14.66
C LYS A 23 -8.09 -20.68 14.57
N ASP A 24 -7.08 -19.82 14.74
CA ASP A 24 -5.71 -20.28 14.96
C ASP A 24 -5.57 -20.97 16.33
N GLU A 25 -4.38 -21.49 16.63
CA GLU A 25 -4.06 -22.16 17.91
C GLU A 25 -4.25 -21.23 19.13
N HIS A 26 -4.35 -19.92 18.91
CA HIS A 26 -4.54 -18.88 19.93
C HIS A 26 -5.98 -18.34 19.98
N GLY A 27 -6.90 -18.89 19.20
CA GLY A 27 -8.31 -18.49 19.18
C GLY A 27 -8.63 -17.27 18.32
N ASN A 28 -7.66 -16.74 17.56
CA ASN A 28 -7.89 -15.60 16.66
C ASN A 28 -8.58 -16.07 15.38
N ILE A 29 -9.54 -15.27 14.91
CA ILE A 29 -10.13 -15.48 13.59
C ILE A 29 -9.13 -14.96 12.55
N LEU A 30 -8.61 -15.86 11.72
CA LEU A 30 -7.80 -15.49 10.57
C LEU A 30 -8.71 -14.77 9.57
N ALA A 31 -8.40 -13.50 9.31
CA ALA A 31 -9.14 -12.67 8.37
C ALA A 31 -8.16 -12.04 7.40
N ASP A 32 -8.30 -12.40 6.12
CA ASP A 32 -7.51 -11.79 5.06
C ASP A 32 -8.03 -10.39 4.76
N TYR A 33 -7.10 -9.48 4.53
CA TYR A 33 -7.38 -8.14 4.03
C TYR A 33 -6.20 -7.63 3.22
N THR A 34 -6.47 -6.74 2.28
CA THR A 34 -5.42 -6.09 1.48
C THR A 34 -4.66 -5.12 2.38
N THR A 35 -3.41 -5.46 2.71
CA THR A 35 -2.56 -4.66 3.60
C THR A 35 -1.97 -3.43 2.87
N TRP A 36 -1.62 -3.58 1.60
CA TRP A 36 -1.14 -2.51 0.74
C TRP A 36 -1.33 -2.86 -0.74
N THR A 37 -1.39 -1.84 -1.59
CA THR A 37 -1.55 -1.94 -3.04
C THR A 37 -0.42 -1.17 -3.69
N SER A 38 0.21 -1.71 -4.74
CA SER A 38 1.26 -1.00 -5.49
C SER A 38 1.15 -1.14 -6.99
N ALA A 39 1.76 -0.20 -7.69
CA ALA A 39 1.99 -0.25 -9.12
C ALA A 39 3.36 0.37 -9.45
N SER A 40 4.03 -0.16 -10.47
CA SER A 40 5.33 0.32 -10.93
C SER A 40 5.20 0.89 -12.34
N ASP A 41 5.70 2.11 -12.55
CA ASP A 41 5.92 2.67 -13.88
C ASP A 41 7.35 2.41 -14.31
N LEU A 42 7.52 1.44 -15.22
CA LEU A 42 8.84 1.01 -15.70
C LEU A 42 9.50 2.04 -16.64
N LYS A 43 8.72 2.92 -17.28
CA LYS A 43 9.26 3.95 -18.17
C LYS A 43 9.88 5.08 -17.35
N SER A 44 9.11 5.62 -16.40
CA SER A 44 9.60 6.69 -15.51
C SER A 44 10.42 6.18 -14.33
N LYS A 45 10.50 4.86 -14.13
CA LYS A 45 11.20 4.21 -13.00
C LYS A 45 10.68 4.73 -11.66
N SER A 46 9.36 4.79 -11.53
CA SER A 46 8.66 5.24 -10.34
C SER A 46 7.82 4.11 -9.73
N TYR A 47 7.94 3.94 -8.42
CA TYR A 47 7.18 2.96 -7.65
C TYR A 47 6.08 3.67 -6.86
N TYR A 48 4.84 3.17 -6.92
CA TYR A 48 3.68 3.78 -6.27
C TYR A 48 3.04 2.80 -5.33
N PHE A 49 2.61 3.27 -4.16
CA PHE A 49 1.91 2.45 -3.19
C PHE A 49 0.91 3.24 -2.36
N ARG A 50 -0.09 2.55 -1.81
CA ARG A 50 -0.92 2.99 -0.69
C ARG A 50 -1.07 1.83 0.29
N THR A 51 -1.52 2.11 1.50
CA THR A 51 -1.68 1.11 2.56
C THR A 51 -3.12 1.06 3.03
N TYR A 52 -3.50 0.01 3.75
CA TYR A 52 -4.81 -0.05 4.40
C TYR A 52 -5.08 1.18 5.29
N ASP A 53 -4.07 1.63 6.06
CA ASP A 53 -4.19 2.76 6.99
C ASP A 53 -4.05 4.15 6.33
N ASN A 54 -3.71 4.20 5.04
CA ASN A 54 -3.47 5.45 4.31
C ASN A 54 -3.74 5.24 2.81
N SER A 55 -4.85 5.80 2.35
CA SER A 55 -5.38 5.71 0.99
C SER A 55 -4.65 6.62 -0.01
N GLN A 56 -3.81 7.55 0.46
CA GLN A 56 -3.02 8.39 -0.44
C GLN A 56 -2.00 7.55 -1.21
N ILE A 57 -1.98 7.76 -2.52
CA ILE A 57 -0.95 7.18 -3.38
C ILE A 57 0.36 7.94 -3.14
N ARG A 58 1.32 7.24 -2.54
CA ARG A 58 2.68 7.70 -2.29
C ARG A 58 3.60 7.12 -3.36
N SER A 59 4.65 7.85 -3.73
CA SER A 59 5.58 7.42 -4.77
C SER A 59 7.04 7.51 -4.34
N VAL A 60 7.85 6.66 -4.96
CA VAL A 60 9.31 6.65 -4.88
C VAL A 60 9.84 6.76 -6.29
N ASP A 61 10.57 7.84 -6.56
CA ASP A 61 11.33 8.02 -7.80
C ASP A 61 12.68 7.33 -7.65
N LEU A 62 12.87 6.20 -8.33
CA LEU A 62 14.08 5.40 -8.22
C LEU A 62 15.30 6.13 -8.80
N MET A 63 15.11 7.04 -9.76
CA MET A 63 16.20 7.80 -10.38
C MET A 63 16.75 8.90 -9.48
N LYS A 64 16.03 9.25 -8.40
CA LYS A 64 16.51 10.18 -7.36
C LYS A 64 17.27 9.48 -6.24
N MET A 65 17.42 8.15 -6.31
CA MET A 65 18.14 7.36 -5.32
C MET A 65 19.61 7.15 -5.74
N LYS A 66 20.48 6.87 -4.77
CA LYS A 66 21.88 6.50 -5.03
C LYS A 66 21.96 5.04 -5.46
N LEU A 67 21.95 4.80 -6.78
CA LEU A 67 21.89 3.46 -7.36
C LEU A 67 23.15 2.61 -7.12
N ASP A 68 24.32 3.24 -7.05
CA ASP A 68 25.61 2.56 -6.79
C ASP A 68 25.95 2.47 -5.30
N SER A 69 24.95 2.60 -4.43
CA SER A 69 25.13 2.46 -2.98
C SER A 69 25.43 1.01 -2.62
N LYS A 70 26.33 0.82 -1.64
CA LYS A 70 26.56 -0.50 -1.02
C LYS A 70 25.51 -0.83 0.04
N ASP A 71 24.78 0.18 0.49
CA ASP A 71 23.77 0.09 1.54
C ASP A 71 22.35 0.06 0.95
N ILE A 72 21.48 -0.75 1.56
CA ILE A 72 20.06 -0.82 1.22
C ILE A 72 19.32 0.38 1.82
N VAL A 73 18.60 1.12 0.99
CA VAL A 73 17.70 2.18 1.44
C VAL A 73 16.35 1.56 1.85
N LYS A 74 15.91 1.84 3.07
CA LYS A 74 14.60 1.44 3.58
C LYS A 74 13.67 2.64 3.65
N ILE A 75 12.51 2.54 3.04
CA ILE A 75 11.47 3.59 3.07
C ILE A 75 10.32 3.07 3.92
N SER A 76 9.97 3.79 4.98
CA SER A 76 8.86 3.42 5.85
C SER A 76 7.53 3.61 5.11
N MET A 77 6.70 2.58 5.09
CA MET A 77 5.32 2.66 4.60
C MET A 77 4.33 3.10 5.70
N LYS A 78 4.76 3.12 6.97
CA LYS A 78 3.91 3.55 8.09
C LYS A 78 3.49 5.01 7.94
N GLY A 79 2.28 5.31 8.39
CA GLY A 79 1.72 6.66 8.38
C GLY A 79 0.21 6.57 8.32
N ASN A 80 -0.46 7.39 9.13
CA ASN A 80 -1.91 7.49 9.12
C ASN A 80 -2.38 8.23 7.86
N GLU A 81 -3.67 8.10 7.55
CA GLU A 81 -4.36 8.93 6.57
C GLU A 81 -4.12 10.42 6.83
N ILE A 82 -3.82 11.18 5.77
CA ILE A 82 -3.70 12.63 5.87
C ILE A 82 -5.02 13.22 5.38
N ILE A 83 -5.86 13.58 6.35
CA ILE A 83 -7.15 14.23 6.09
C ILE A 83 -6.88 15.72 5.89
N LYS A 84 -7.09 16.22 4.68
CA LYS A 84 -6.97 17.65 4.37
C LYS A 84 -8.28 18.37 4.72
N PRO A 85 -8.32 19.24 5.75
CA PRO A 85 -9.50 20.06 6.01
C PRO A 85 -9.69 21.05 4.84
N LEU A 86 -10.95 21.27 4.47
CA LEU A 86 -11.33 22.21 3.41
C LEU A 86 -12.12 23.40 3.97
N ASN A 87 -11.98 23.65 5.27
CA ASN A 87 -12.59 24.80 5.91
C ASN A 87 -12.02 26.08 5.26
N PRO A 88 -12.87 27.09 4.99
CA PRO A 88 -12.43 28.37 4.44
C PRO A 88 -11.49 29.11 5.39
#